data_AF-R7GL96-F1
#
_entry.id   AF-R7GL96-F1
#
_cell.length_a   1.000
_cell.length_b   1.000
_cell.length_c   1.000
_cell.angle_alpha   90.00
_cell.angle_beta   90.00
_cell.angle_gamma   90.00
#
_symmetry.space_group_name_H-M   'P 1'
#
loop_
_entity.id
_entity.type
_entity.pdbx_description
1 polymer ?
#
loop_
_entity_poly.entity_id
_entity_poly.type
_entity_poly.pdbx_seq_one_letter_code
_entity_poly.pdbx_strand_id
1 'polypeptide(L)'
;MKERELKEKCYMEALDGSISNVKVVLNHMKKIDLQEGILEEAVLNKDRMRTILHLELALADYCILLRKMKENQFINYLPQMSKDINALIHCNRFEYHEQMIIVYSQRGEEDIDVERLISFGEEILESYGLNI
;
A
#
# COMPACT_ATOMS: atom_id res chain seq x y z
N MET A 1 25.69 -4.47 17.76
CA MET A 1 24.29 -4.12 17.47
C MET A 1 23.42 -4.95 18.39
N LYS A 2 22.59 -4.31 19.22
CA LYS A 2 21.65 -5.03 20.09
C LYS A 2 20.59 -5.70 19.23
N GLU A 3 20.05 -6.84 19.67
CA GLU A 3 19.03 -7.60 18.92
C GLU A 3 17.84 -6.72 18.48
N ARG A 4 17.43 -5.77 19.32
CA ARG A 4 16.36 -4.81 19.01
C ARG A 4 16.71 -3.88 17.85
N GLU A 5 17.95 -3.37 17.80
CA GLU A 5 18.43 -2.49 16.72
C GLU A 5 18.49 -3.26 15.39
N LEU A 6 18.93 -4.52 15.41
CA LEU A 6 18.92 -5.39 14.23
C LEU A 6 17.49 -5.60 13.74
N LYS A 7 16.58 -5.95 14.65
CA LYS A 7 15.17 -6.18 14.32
C LYS A 7 14.55 -4.94 13.68
N GLU A 8 14.72 -3.77 14.30
CA GLU A 8 14.21 -2.50 13.78
C GLU A 8 14.74 -2.21 12.37
N LYS A 9 16.05 -2.41 12.13
CA LYS A 9 16.65 -2.27 10.81
C LYS A 9 16.01 -3.20 9.77
N CYS A 10 15.78 -4.47 10.09
CA CYS A 10 15.10 -5.41 9.19
C CYS A 10 13.67 -4.96 8.85
N TYR A 11 12.95 -4.34 9.79
CA TYR A 11 11.62 -3.79 9.52
C TYR A 11 11.69 -2.57 8.58
N MET A 12 12.69 -1.70 8.72
CA MET A 12 12.86 -0.55 7.83
C MET A 12 13.22 -0.98 6.40
N GLU A 13 14.12 -1.95 6.24
CA GLU A 13 14.45 -2.53 4.93
C GLU A 13 13.22 -3.19 4.28
N ALA A 14 12.40 -3.90 5.07
CA ALA A 14 11.15 -4.47 4.58
C ALA A 14 10.12 -3.39 4.19
N LEU A 15 10.08 -2.28 4.93
CA LEU A 15 9.17 -1.16 4.67
C LEU A 15 9.50 -0.48 3.34
N ASP A 16 10.78 -0.19 3.09
CA ASP A 16 11.27 0.36 1.83
C ASP A 16 10.93 -0.54 0.62
N GLY A 17 11.19 -1.84 0.76
CA GLY A 17 10.83 -2.81 -0.27
C GLY A 17 9.32 -2.89 -0.53
N SER A 18 8.52 -2.79 0.51
CA SER A 18 7.05 -2.81 0.41
C SER A 18 6.49 -1.56 -0.27
N ILE A 19 6.99 -0.37 0.10
CA ILE A 19 6.63 0.90 -0.54
C ILE A 19 7.00 0.87 -2.03
N SER A 20 8.21 0.43 -2.34
CA SER A 20 8.68 0.27 -3.72
C SER A 20 7.78 -0.65 -4.54
N ASN A 21 7.34 -1.77 -3.95
CA ASN A 21 6.41 -2.69 -4.61
C ASN A 21 5.07 -2.02 -4.93
N VAL A 22 4.45 -1.33 -3.96
CA VAL A 22 3.18 -0.60 -4.16
C VAL A 22 3.34 0.42 -5.29
N LYS A 23 4.41 1.22 -5.29
CA LYS A 23 4.70 2.21 -6.34
C LYS A 23 4.86 1.59 -7.72
N VAL A 24 5.53 0.43 -7.82
CA VAL A 24 5.69 -0.29 -9.10
C VAL A 24 4.33 -0.71 -9.65
N VAL A 25 3.44 -1.25 -8.82
CA VAL A 25 2.09 -1.65 -9.24
C VAL A 25 1.26 -0.44 -9.66
N LEU A 26 1.28 0.65 -8.89
CA LEU A 26 0.60 1.90 -9.25
C LEU A 26 1.12 2.48 -10.58
N ASN A 27 2.44 2.46 -10.79
CA ASN A 27 3.03 2.89 -12.05
C ASN A 27 2.65 1.98 -13.22
N HIS A 28 2.50 0.67 -12.98
CA HIS A 28 1.99 -0.23 -14.00
C HIS A 28 0.54 0.08 -14.36
N MET A 29 -0.30 0.39 -13.36
CA MET A 29 -1.68 0.83 -13.59
C MET A 29 -1.76 2.06 -14.48
N LYS A 30 -0.97 3.10 -14.17
CA LYS A 30 -0.87 4.32 -14.98
C LYS A 30 -0.46 4.03 -16.42
N LYS A 31 0.42 3.05 -16.64
CA LYS A 31 0.82 2.64 -18.00
C LYS A 31 -0.30 1.94 -18.77
N ILE A 32 -1.16 1.16 -18.10
CA ILE A 32 -2.33 0.53 -18.71
C ILE A 32 -3.34 1.61 -19.10
N ASP A 33 -3.57 2.60 -18.24
CA ASP A 33 -4.46 3.75 -18.54
C ASP A 33 -4.00 4.50 -19.81
N LEU A 34 -2.69 4.68 -19.98
CA LEU A 34 -2.12 5.33 -21.17
C LEU A 34 -2.27 4.53 -22.48
N GLN A 35 -2.62 3.24 -22.39
CA GLN A 35 -2.84 2.38 -23.55
C GLN A 35 -4.31 2.33 -23.99
N GLU A 36 -5.21 2.97 -23.24
CA GLU A 36 -6.61 3.12 -23.64
C GLU A 36 -6.73 3.85 -24.98
N GLY A 37 -7.54 3.29 -25.89
CA GLY A 37 -7.69 3.79 -27.26
C GLY A 37 -6.59 3.34 -28.24
N ILE A 38 -5.52 2.70 -27.76
CA ILE A 38 -4.45 2.12 -28.61
C ILE A 38 -4.63 0.60 -28.75
N LEU A 39 -5.00 -0.08 -27.67
CA LEU A 39 -5.20 -1.53 -27.63
C LEU A 39 -6.69 -1.91 -27.55
N GLU A 40 -6.97 -3.17 -27.87
CA GLU A 40 -8.32 -3.74 -27.76
C GLU A 40 -8.79 -3.75 -26.30
N GLU A 41 -10.00 -3.25 -26.07
CA GLU A 41 -10.58 -3.04 -24.73
C GLU A 41 -10.62 -4.32 -23.89
N ALA A 42 -10.87 -5.48 -24.51
CA ALA A 42 -10.90 -6.77 -23.82
C ALA A 42 -9.53 -7.18 -23.25
N VAL A 43 -8.43 -6.85 -23.93
CA VAL A 43 -7.06 -7.13 -23.47
C VAL A 43 -6.71 -6.21 -22.31
N LEU A 44 -6.99 -4.91 -22.46
CA LEU A 44 -6.77 -3.90 -21.42
C LEU A 44 -7.56 -4.20 -20.15
N ASN A 45 -8.81 -4.64 -20.27
CA ASN A 45 -9.65 -4.98 -19.12
C ASN A 45 -9.08 -6.14 -18.30
N LYS A 46 -8.56 -7.17 -18.95
CA LYS A 46 -7.94 -8.32 -18.26
C LYS A 46 -6.68 -7.90 -17.51
N ASP A 47 -5.82 -7.10 -18.15
CA ASP A 47 -4.58 -6.61 -17.54
C ASP A 47 -4.85 -5.60 -16.40
N ARG A 48 -5.88 -4.75 -16.57
CA ARG A 48 -6.37 -3.85 -15.52
C ARG A 48 -6.85 -4.64 -14.31
N MET A 49 -7.76 -5.60 -14.50
CA MET A 49 -8.26 -6.46 -13.41
C MET A 49 -7.11 -7.15 -12.67
N ARG A 50 -6.14 -7.71 -13.40
CA ARG A 50 -4.99 -8.37 -12.80
C ARG A 50 -4.13 -7.39 -11.98
N THR A 51 -3.89 -6.19 -12.52
CA THR A 51 -3.09 -5.16 -11.83
C THR A 51 -3.81 -4.65 -10.58
N ILE A 52 -5.15 -4.54 -10.60
CA ILE A 52 -5.93 -4.16 -9.42
C ILE A 52 -5.76 -5.20 -8.31
N LEU A 53 -5.85 -6.49 -8.62
CA LEU A 53 -5.61 -7.56 -7.64
C LEU A 53 -4.18 -7.53 -7.10
N HIS A 54 -3.19 -7.23 -7.95
CA HIS A 54 -1.81 -7.04 -7.48
C HIS A 54 -1.67 -5.83 -6.54
N LEU A 55 -2.43 -4.76 -6.78
CA LEU A 55 -2.41 -3.57 -5.94
C LEU A 55 -3.04 -3.86 -4.57
N GLU A 56 -4.17 -4.56 -4.56
CA GLU A 56 -4.83 -5.03 -3.33
C GLU A 56 -3.85 -5.83 -2.46
N LEU A 57 -3.18 -6.83 -3.03
CA LEU A 57 -2.21 -7.65 -2.31
C LEU A 57 -1.01 -6.84 -1.81
N ALA A 58 -0.45 -5.97 -2.65
CA ALA A 58 0.70 -5.15 -2.28
C ALA A 58 0.37 -4.19 -1.11
N LEU A 59 -0.82 -3.59 -1.12
CA LEU A 59 -1.29 -2.72 -0.05
C LEU A 59 -1.62 -3.48 1.23
N ALA A 60 -2.20 -4.68 1.12
CA ALA A 60 -2.45 -5.54 2.27
C ALA A 60 -1.14 -5.93 2.98
N ASP A 61 -0.13 -6.36 2.21
CA ASP A 61 1.20 -6.71 2.75
C ASP A 61 1.87 -5.50 3.43
N TYR A 62 1.82 -4.33 2.78
CA TYR A 62 2.30 -3.07 3.33
C TYR A 62 1.61 -2.72 4.65
N CYS A 63 0.28 -2.81 4.70
CA CYS A 63 -0.52 -2.50 5.88
C CYS A 63 -0.26 -3.48 7.03
N ILE A 64 -0.09 -4.77 6.75
CA ILE A 64 0.30 -5.77 7.74
C ILE A 64 1.65 -5.42 8.34
N LEU A 65 2.63 -5.03 7.51
CA LEU A 65 3.95 -4.63 7.96
C LEU A 65 3.89 -3.41 8.89
N LEU A 66 3.17 -2.35 8.51
CA LEU A 66 2.96 -1.18 9.36
C LEU A 66 2.31 -1.55 10.71
N ARG A 67 1.31 -2.44 10.69
CA ARG A 67 0.68 -2.96 11.91
C ARG A 67 1.68 -3.69 12.80
N LYS A 68 2.51 -4.57 12.23
CA LYS A 68 3.58 -5.28 12.97
C LYS A 68 4.61 -4.30 13.53
N MET A 69 4.99 -3.27 12.80
CA MET A 69 5.94 -2.25 13.27
C MET A 69 5.37 -1.48 14.47
N LYS A 70 4.07 -1.13 14.44
CA LYS A 70 3.39 -0.50 15.59
C LYS A 70 3.32 -1.44 16.80
N GLU A 71 2.97 -2.72 16.60
CA GLU A 71 2.93 -3.72 17.68
C GLU A 71 4.30 -3.91 18.35
N ASN A 72 5.39 -3.76 17.60
CA ASN A 72 6.76 -3.80 18.13
C ASN A 72 7.24 -2.46 18.70
N GLN A 73 6.39 -1.42 18.70
CA GLN A 73 6.70 -0.08 19.16
C GLN A 73 7.83 0.62 18.38
N PHE A 74 7.98 0.30 17.09
CA PHE A 74 8.91 1.00 16.20
C PHE A 74 8.29 2.27 15.60
N ILE A 75 6.97 2.26 15.39
CA ILE A 75 6.24 3.39 14.83
C ILE A 75 4.96 3.64 15.62
N ASN A 76 4.41 4.85 15.43
CA ASN A 76 3.06 5.19 15.86
C ASN A 76 2.31 5.83 14.69
N TYR A 77 0.98 5.68 14.69
CA TYR A 77 0.12 6.36 13.73
C TYR A 77 -1.22 6.73 14.37
N LEU A 78 -1.82 7.78 13.81
CA LEU A 78 -3.09 8.35 14.27
C LEU A 78 -4.25 7.36 14.11
N PRO A 79 -5.36 7.55 14.85
CA PRO A 79 -6.54 6.68 14.75
C PRO A 79 -7.10 6.56 13.34
N GLN A 80 -7.02 7.60 12.50
CA GLN A 80 -7.49 7.54 11.12
C GLN A 80 -6.68 6.54 10.30
N MET A 81 -5.35 6.66 10.30
CA MET A 81 -4.45 5.70 9.63
C MET A 81 -4.69 4.27 10.13
N SER A 82 -5.04 4.09 11.41
CA SER A 82 -5.40 2.79 11.95
C SER A 82 -6.68 2.22 11.35
N LYS A 83 -7.64 3.04 10.95
CA LYS A 83 -8.86 2.59 10.26
C LYS A 83 -8.53 2.15 8.86
N ASP A 84 -7.84 3.02 8.11
CA ASP A 84 -7.43 2.78 6.72
C ASP A 84 -6.63 1.46 6.59
N ILE A 85 -5.62 1.26 7.45
CA ILE A 85 -4.84 0.02 7.53
C ILE A 85 -5.74 -1.21 7.77
N ASN A 86 -6.68 -1.11 8.71
CA ASN A 86 -7.57 -2.24 9.01
C ASN A 86 -8.55 -2.51 7.87
N ALA A 87 -9.02 -1.46 7.20
CA ALA A 87 -9.93 -1.57 6.07
C ALA A 87 -9.25 -2.28 4.90
N LEU A 88 -7.99 -1.93 4.59
CA LEU A 88 -7.18 -2.61 3.55
C LEU A 88 -6.82 -4.06 3.91
N ILE A 89 -6.56 -4.37 5.18
CA ILE A 89 -6.25 -5.76 5.59
C ILE A 89 -7.48 -6.67 5.53
N HIS A 90 -8.67 -6.11 5.76
CA HIS A 90 -9.91 -6.87 5.96
C HIS A 90 -11.00 -6.61 4.92
N CYS A 91 -10.66 -5.97 3.80
CA CYS A 91 -11.61 -5.73 2.72
C CYS A 91 -12.00 -7.05 2.05
N ASN A 92 -13.27 -7.16 1.68
CA ASN A 92 -13.80 -8.27 0.87
C ASN A 92 -13.99 -7.87 -0.60
N ARG A 93 -14.00 -6.56 -0.86
CA ARG A 93 -14.05 -5.97 -2.20
C ARG A 93 -13.14 -4.76 -2.20
N PHE A 94 -12.32 -4.69 -3.23
CA PHE A 94 -11.35 -3.66 -3.46
C PHE A 94 -11.59 -3.08 -4.84
N GLU A 95 -11.80 -1.76 -4.91
CA GLU A 95 -12.01 -1.05 -6.16
C GLU A 95 -10.99 0.06 -6.32
N TYR A 96 -10.58 0.27 -7.57
CA TYR A 96 -9.65 1.31 -7.94
C TYR A 96 -10.27 2.16 -9.04
N HIS A 97 -10.55 3.42 -8.73
CA HIS A 97 -11.17 4.39 -9.61
C HIS A 97 -10.37 5.69 -9.57
N GLU A 98 -9.82 6.13 -10.71
CA GLU A 98 -9.16 7.44 -10.83
C GLU A 98 -8.11 7.74 -9.72
N GLN A 99 -7.29 6.74 -9.34
CA GLN A 99 -6.30 6.81 -8.25
C GLN A 99 -6.86 6.79 -6.82
N MET A 100 -8.17 6.72 -6.66
CA MET A 100 -8.84 6.46 -5.39
C MET A 100 -9.07 4.97 -5.21
N ILE A 101 -8.87 4.49 -3.99
CA ILE A 101 -9.26 3.13 -3.61
C ILE A 101 -10.52 3.22 -2.76
N ILE A 102 -11.51 2.41 -3.11
CA ILE A 102 -12.70 2.21 -2.29
C ILE A 102 -12.65 0.77 -1.80
N VAL A 103 -12.66 0.59 -0.49
CA VAL A 103 -12.70 -0.74 0.13
C VAL A 103 -14.02 -0.98 0.84
N TYR A 104 -14.52 -2.20 0.69
CA TYR A 104 -15.73 -2.64 1.38
C TYR A 104 -15.37 -3.74 2.37
N SER A 105 -15.70 -3.50 3.64
CA SER A 105 -15.53 -4.46 4.73
C SER A 105 -16.86 -4.73 5.42
N GLN A 106 -16.87 -5.62 6.41
CA GLN A 106 -18.04 -5.82 7.27
C GLN A 106 -18.45 -4.55 8.05
N ARG A 107 -17.55 -3.56 8.17
CA ARG A 107 -17.78 -2.30 8.88
C ARG A 107 -18.36 -1.20 8.00
N GLY A 108 -18.34 -1.39 6.68
CA GLY A 108 -18.81 -0.42 5.71
C GLY A 108 -17.82 -0.17 4.59
N GLU A 109 -18.07 0.92 3.89
CA GLU A 109 -17.28 1.47 2.78
C GLU A 109 -16.30 2.51 3.34
N GLU A 110 -15.03 2.41 2.95
CA GLU A 110 -13.99 3.38 3.30
C GLU A 110 -13.24 3.83 2.05
N ASP A 111 -13.12 5.15 1.89
CA ASP A 111 -12.29 5.77 0.87
C ASP A 111 -10.86 5.87 1.39
N ILE A 112 -9.93 5.32 0.62
CA ILE A 112 -8.53 5.21 1.01
C ILE A 112 -7.68 6.11 0.14
N ASP A 113 -7.01 7.06 0.79
CA ASP A 113 -5.98 7.90 0.20
C ASP A 113 -4.64 7.15 0.17
N VAL A 114 -4.31 6.62 -1.01
CA VAL A 114 -3.12 5.81 -1.24
C VAL A 114 -1.84 6.63 -1.15
N GLU A 115 -1.88 7.88 -1.63
CA GLU A 115 -0.72 8.76 -1.60
C GLU A 115 -0.35 9.05 -0.15
N ARG A 116 -1.34 9.39 0.68
CA ARG A 116 -1.12 9.60 2.11
C ARG A 116 -0.58 8.35 2.82
N LEU A 117 -1.06 7.16 2.47
CA LEU A 117 -0.56 5.90 3.03
C LEU A 117 0.90 5.65 2.67
N ILE A 118 1.30 5.93 1.43
CA ILE A 118 2.68 5.81 0.96
C ILE A 118 3.56 6.85 1.63
N SER A 119 3.16 8.12 1.64
CA SER A 119 3.92 9.21 2.26
C SER A 119 4.16 8.97 3.74
N PHE A 120 3.20 8.38 4.45
CA PHE A 120 3.42 7.99 5.85
C PHE A 120 4.58 6.98 6.01
N GLY A 121 4.71 6.02 5.10
CA GLY A 121 5.82 5.06 5.12
C GLY A 121 7.16 5.72 4.76
N GLU A 122 7.15 6.66 3.83
CA GLU A 122 8.34 7.44 3.44
C GLU A 122 8.82 8.32 4.60
N GLU A 123 7.92 9.04 5.26
CA GLU A 123 8.21 9.85 6.45
C GLU A 123 8.86 9.02 7.57
N ILE A 124 8.41 7.77 7.75
CA ILE A 124 9.06 6.84 8.69
C ILE A 124 10.51 6.61 8.24
N LEU A 125 10.75 6.20 7.01
CA LEU A 125 12.11 5.89 6.53
C LEU A 125 13.05 7.11 6.59
N GLU A 126 12.55 8.29 6.22
CA GLU A 126 13.28 9.57 6.34
C GLU A 126 13.68 9.85 7.79
N SER A 127 12.76 9.66 8.75
CA SER A 127 13.03 9.86 10.18
C SER A 127 14.12 8.92 10.73
N TYR A 128 14.37 7.80 10.05
CA TYR A 128 15.40 6.82 10.37
C TYR A 128 16.72 7.01 9.59
N GLY A 129 16.83 8.07 8.79
CA GLY A 129 18.05 8.39 8.03
C GLY A 129 18.29 7.46 6.84
N LEU A 130 17.28 6.72 6.39
CA LEU A 130 17.27 6.08 5.09
C LEU A 130 16.83 7.13 4.07
N ASN A 131 17.79 7.82 3.44
CA ASN A 131 17.48 8.70 2.32
C ASN A 131 16.94 7.83 1.17
N ILE A 132 15.66 7.98 0.86
CA ILE A 132 14.99 7.40 -0.32
C ILE A 132 15.23 8.30 -1.54
#